data_AF-A0A453L6H8-F1
#
_entry.id   AF-A0A453L6H8-F1
#
_cell.length_a   1.000
_cell.length_b   1.000
_cell.length_c   1.000
_cell.angle_alpha   90.00
_cell.angle_beta   90.00
_cell.angle_gamma   90.00
#
_symmetry.space_group_name_H-M   'P 1'
#
loop_
_entity.id
_entity.type
_entity.pdbx_description
1 polymer ?
#
loop_
_entity_poly.entity_id
_entity_poly.type
_entity_poly.pdbx_seq_one_letter_code
_entity_poly.pdbx_strand_id
1 'polypeptide(L)'
;FHPTDEELITYYLRGKIADAGFTARAITEVDLNKCEPWDLPEKAKMGEKEWYFFSLRDRKYPTGVRTNRATNAGYWKTTGKDKEIFTGQPPSTQELVGMKKTLVFYKGRAPRGEKSNWVMHEYRLHLKPASKSNK
;
A
#
# COMPACT_ATOMS: atom_id res chain seq x y z
N PHE A 1 -15.07 9.14 -3.32
CA PHE A 1 -13.60 9.24 -3.28
C PHE A 1 -13.08 8.26 -4.32
N HIS A 2 -12.54 8.76 -5.44
CA HIS A 2 -12.09 7.94 -6.57
C HIS A 2 -10.74 8.50 -7.09
N PRO A 3 -9.67 8.46 -6.28
CA PRO A 3 -8.37 8.96 -6.70
C PRO A 3 -7.76 8.06 -7.77
N THR A 4 -6.94 8.64 -8.63
CA THR A 4 -6.07 7.89 -9.53
C THR A 4 -4.92 7.22 -8.78
N ASP A 5 -4.30 6.21 -9.43
CA ASP A 5 -3.08 5.56 -8.93
C ASP A 5 -1.97 6.59 -8.63
N GLU A 6 -1.84 7.64 -9.45
CA GLU A 6 -0.89 8.74 -9.25
C GLU A 6 -1.24 9.59 -8.02
N GLU A 7 -2.50 10.04 -7.90
CA GLU A 7 -2.94 10.90 -6.79
C GLU A 7 -2.77 10.22 -5.44
N LEU A 8 -3.04 8.91 -5.34
CA LEU A 8 -2.78 8.11 -4.15
C LEU A 8 -1.33 8.23 -3.67
N ILE A 9 -0.39 8.29 -4.61
CA ILE A 9 1.03 8.38 -4.30
C ILE A 9 1.46 9.84 -4.06
N THR A 10 1.19 10.72 -5.02
CA THR A 10 1.78 12.07 -5.06
C THR A 10 1.13 13.02 -4.07
N TYR A 11 -0.19 12.91 -3.86
CA TYR A 11 -0.93 13.77 -2.94
C TYR A 11 -1.06 13.15 -1.55
N TYR A 12 -1.45 11.87 -1.46
CA TYR A 12 -1.74 11.25 -0.16
C TYR A 12 -0.50 10.62 0.49
N LEU A 13 0.14 9.65 -0.17
CA LEU A 13 1.25 8.90 0.43
C LEU A 13 2.49 9.76 0.65
N ARG A 14 2.86 10.61 -0.33
CA ARG A 14 3.99 11.53 -0.21
C ARG A 14 3.77 12.54 0.92
N GLY A 15 2.57 13.09 1.04
CA GLY A 15 2.20 13.98 2.15
C GLY A 15 2.36 13.28 3.49
N LYS A 16 1.86 12.05 3.61
CA LYS A 16 1.98 11.25 4.85
C LYS A 16 3.42 10.88 5.23
N ILE A 17 4.28 10.66 4.25
CA ILE A 17 5.71 10.38 4.50
C ILE A 17 6.45 11.64 4.92
N ALA A 18 6.12 12.80 4.34
CA ALA A 18 6.76 14.07 4.66
C ALA A 18 6.34 14.63 6.02
N ASP A 19 5.10 14.37 6.43
CA ASP A 19 4.53 14.83 7.70
C ASP A 19 3.74 13.72 8.40
N ALA A 20 4.24 13.28 9.56
CA ALA A 20 3.57 12.29 10.40
C ALA A 20 2.19 12.78 10.90
N GLY A 21 1.99 14.10 11.01
CA GLY A 21 0.72 14.74 11.36
C GLY A 21 -0.27 14.84 10.20
N PHE A 22 0.12 14.47 8.97
CA PHE A 22 -0.76 14.53 7.81
C PHE A 22 -2.02 13.70 8.03
N THR A 23 -3.18 14.33 7.84
CA THR A 23 -4.49 13.69 7.87
C THR A 23 -5.18 13.83 6.53
N ALA A 24 -5.83 12.76 6.07
CA ALA A 24 -6.76 12.82 4.95
C ALA A 24 -8.17 12.52 5.45
N ARG A 25 -9.18 13.17 4.85
CA ARG A 25 -10.59 12.90 5.16
C ARG A 25 -10.99 11.46 4.83
N ALA A 26 -10.44 10.92 3.74
CA ALA A 26 -10.81 9.61 3.22
C ALA A 26 -9.92 8.44 3.67
N ILE A 27 -8.71 8.73 4.18
CA ILE A 27 -7.71 7.71 4.51
C ILE A 27 -7.43 7.74 6.01
N THR A 28 -7.36 6.57 6.62
CA THR A 28 -7.04 6.41 8.04
C THR A 28 -5.86 5.48 8.24
N GLU A 29 -5.26 5.48 9.42
CA GLU A 29 -4.17 4.58 9.76
C GLU A 29 -4.69 3.24 10.26
N VAL A 30 -4.03 2.16 9.86
CA VAL A 30 -4.32 0.81 10.35
C VAL A 30 -3.03 0.01 10.44
N ASP A 31 -2.97 -0.89 11.42
CA ASP A 31 -1.96 -1.95 11.50
C ASP A 31 -2.50 -3.19 10.77
N LEU A 32 -2.07 -3.37 9.52
CA LEU A 32 -2.52 -4.49 8.68
C LEU A 32 -2.13 -5.87 9.23
N ASN A 33 -1.16 -5.96 10.15
CA ASN A 33 -0.78 -7.24 10.75
C ASN A 33 -1.69 -7.62 11.93
N LYS A 34 -2.50 -6.68 12.44
CA LYS A 34 -3.43 -6.88 13.56
C LYS A 34 -4.90 -6.80 13.15
N CYS A 35 -5.18 -6.65 11.85
CA CYS A 35 -6.55 -6.56 11.34
C CYS A 35 -6.75 -7.62 10.26
N GLU A 36 -7.89 -8.29 10.30
CA GLU A 36 -8.30 -9.15 9.20
C GLU A 36 -9.00 -8.31 8.13
N PRO A 37 -9.00 -8.75 6.87
CA PRO A 37 -9.56 -7.94 5.78
C PRO A 37 -11.05 -7.61 5.97
N TRP A 38 -11.83 -8.49 6.60
CA TRP A 38 -13.24 -8.25 6.90
C TRP A 38 -13.48 -7.25 8.04
N ASP A 39 -12.46 -6.92 8.84
CA ASP A 39 -12.54 -5.88 9.87
C ASP A 39 -12.21 -4.49 9.31
N LEU A 40 -11.60 -4.42 8.11
CA LEU A 40 -11.17 -3.16 7.50
C LEU A 40 -12.33 -2.20 7.18
N PRO A 41 -13.48 -2.65 6.62
CA PRO A 41 -14.59 -1.76 6.31
C PRO A 41 -15.07 -0.94 7.52
N GLU A 42 -15.15 -1.55 8.70
CA GLU A 42 -15.58 -0.89 9.94
C GLU A 42 -14.58 0.16 10.44
N LYS A 43 -13.30 -0.02 10.11
CA LYS A 43 -12.23 0.92 10.49
C LYS A 43 -12.10 2.09 9.52
N ALA A 44 -12.68 1.99 8.32
CA ALA A 44 -12.54 3.00 7.29
C ALA A 44 -13.33 4.28 7.63
N LYS A 45 -12.80 5.44 7.25
CA LYS A 45 -13.53 6.73 7.40
C LYS A 45 -14.68 6.90 6.43
N MET A 46 -14.58 6.27 5.26
CA MET A 46 -15.59 6.30 4.19
C MET A 46 -15.31 5.20 3.16
N GLY A 47 -16.28 4.96 2.28
CA GLY A 47 -16.19 3.99 1.19
C GLY A 47 -17.22 2.88 1.33
N GLU A 48 -17.77 2.43 0.20
CA GLU A 48 -18.77 1.35 0.15
C GLU A 48 -18.17 0.03 -0.36
N LYS A 49 -17.36 0.11 -1.42
CA LYS A 49 -16.75 -1.05 -2.08
C LYS A 49 -15.22 -1.09 -1.97
N GLU A 50 -14.62 0.07 -1.72
CA GLU A 50 -13.18 0.25 -1.60
C GLU A 50 -12.89 1.14 -0.40
N TRP A 51 -11.83 0.80 0.32
CA TRP A 51 -11.40 1.49 1.53
C TRP A 51 -9.90 1.74 1.46
N TYR A 52 -9.48 2.88 2.00
CA TYR A 52 -8.13 3.38 1.85
C TYR A 52 -7.48 3.57 3.21
N PHE A 53 -6.29 3.01 3.37
CA PHE A 53 -5.55 3.04 4.63
C PHE A 53 -4.09 3.41 4.42
N PHE A 54 -3.54 4.14 5.40
CA PHE A 54 -2.11 4.18 5.62
C PHE A 54 -1.74 3.02 6.54
N SER A 55 -0.67 2.31 6.19
CA SER A 55 -0.10 1.25 7.05
C SER A 55 1.41 1.43 7.08
N LEU A 56 1.98 1.31 8.27
CA LEU A 56 3.42 1.18 8.39
C LEU A 56 3.85 -0.17 7.81
N ARG A 57 4.97 -0.17 7.08
CA ARG A 57 5.49 -1.38 6.45
C ARG A 57 6.24 -2.21 7.49
N ASP A 58 5.59 -3.24 8.01
CA ASP A 58 6.25 -4.18 8.91
C ASP A 58 7.25 -5.08 8.15
N ARG A 59 8.41 -5.34 8.77
CA ARG A 59 9.44 -6.22 8.23
C ARG A 59 9.31 -7.59 8.88
N LYS A 60 9.26 -8.64 8.06
CA LYS A 60 9.22 -10.02 8.54
C LYS A 60 10.45 -10.38 9.39
N TYR A 61 11.59 -9.77 9.07
CA TYR A 61 12.85 -9.92 9.80
C TYR A 61 13.47 -8.55 10.02
N PRO A 62 14.10 -8.27 11.19
CA PRO A 62 14.67 -6.96 11.49
C PRO A 62 15.63 -6.43 10.40
N THR A 63 16.44 -7.33 9.85
CA THR A 63 17.47 -7.04 8.84
C THR A 63 17.00 -7.27 7.39
N GLY A 64 15.79 -7.79 7.19
CA GLY A 64 15.31 -8.21 5.87
C GLY A 64 14.47 -7.15 5.15
N VAL A 65 14.46 -7.20 3.82
CA VAL A 65 13.56 -6.41 2.96
C VAL A 65 12.16 -7.02 2.81
N ARG A 66 11.97 -8.25 3.32
CA ARG A 66 10.71 -8.99 3.19
C ARG A 66 9.66 -8.40 4.12
N THR A 67 8.56 -7.91 3.53
CA THR A 67 7.40 -7.39 4.26
C THR A 67 6.67 -8.51 5.00
N ASN A 68 6.27 -8.27 6.25
CA ASN A 68 5.38 -9.17 6.97
C ASN A 68 3.96 -9.00 6.45
N ARG A 69 3.33 -10.12 6.10
CA ARG A 69 2.01 -10.18 5.47
C ARG A 69 1.10 -11.22 6.11
N ALA A 70 1.53 -11.77 7.24
CA ALA A 70 0.68 -12.65 8.03
C ALA A 70 -0.26 -11.80 8.89
N THR A 71 -1.46 -12.33 9.08
CA THR A 71 -2.42 -11.91 10.10
C THR A 71 -2.65 -13.10 11.03
N ASN A 72 -3.59 -12.98 11.98
CA ASN A 72 -3.92 -14.09 12.87
C ASN A 72 -4.66 -15.20 12.12
N ALA A 73 -5.61 -14.84 11.26
CA ALA A 73 -6.46 -15.78 10.54
C ALA A 73 -5.91 -16.19 9.17
N GLY A 74 -4.86 -15.56 8.64
CA GLY A 74 -4.37 -15.84 7.30
C GLY A 74 -3.11 -15.09 6.89
N TYR A 75 -2.96 -14.89 5.57
CA TYR A 75 -1.84 -14.18 4.99
C TYR A 75 -2.15 -13.55 3.64
N TRP A 76 -1.50 -12.42 3.35
CA TRP A 76 -1.55 -11.76 2.05
C TRP A 76 -0.48 -12.30 1.11
N LYS A 77 -0.91 -12.80 -0.04
CA LYS A 77 -0.03 -13.32 -1.10
C LYS A 77 -0.06 -12.37 -2.30
N THR A 78 1.11 -12.05 -2.83
CA THR A 78 1.23 -11.26 -4.07
C THR A 78 0.66 -12.02 -5.25
N THR A 79 -0.07 -11.33 -6.11
CA THR A 79 -0.61 -11.86 -7.37
C THR A 79 -0.32 -10.90 -8.51
N GLY A 80 -0.03 -11.44 -9.70
CA GLY A 80 0.31 -10.65 -10.87
C GLY A 80 1.69 -9.98 -10.81
N LYS A 81 1.98 -9.19 -11.84
CA LYS A 81 3.18 -8.35 -11.94
C LYS A 81 2.94 -7.02 -11.24
N ASP A 82 3.95 -6.50 -10.57
CA ASP A 82 3.92 -5.14 -10.02
C ASP A 82 3.73 -4.12 -11.14
N LYS A 83 2.88 -3.12 -10.90
CA LYS A 83 2.60 -2.03 -11.83
C LYS A 83 3.41 -0.80 -11.44
N GLU A 84 4.18 -0.28 -12.38
CA GLU A 84 4.81 1.04 -12.27
C GLU A 84 3.75 2.13 -12.39
N ILE A 85 3.83 3.14 -11.55
CA ILE A 85 2.95 4.30 -11.56
C ILE A 85 3.80 5.52 -11.87
N PHE A 86 3.45 6.17 -12.96
CA PHE A 86 4.12 7.35 -13.45
C PHE A 86 3.23 8.58 -13.30
N THR A 87 3.83 9.77 -13.42
CA THR A 87 3.08 11.02 -13.55
C THR A 87 2.21 11.04 -14.81
N GLY A 88 1.10 11.77 -14.79
CA GLY A 88 0.26 12.04 -15.97
C GLY A 88 0.87 12.98 -17.00
N GLN A 89 2.20 13.16 -16.97
CA GLN A 89 2.95 14.00 -17.90
C GLN A 89 3.21 13.28 -19.23
N PRO A 90 3.51 14.02 -20.32
CA PRO A 90 3.89 13.43 -21.60
C PRO A 90 5.07 12.44 -21.46
N PRO A 91 5.21 11.44 -22.35
CA PRO A 91 6.25 10.42 -22.25
C PRO A 91 7.68 10.95 -22.14
N SER A 92 7.96 12.14 -22.68
CA SER A 92 9.27 12.80 -22.59
C SER A 92 9.62 13.35 -21.21
N THR A 93 8.62 13.59 -20.35
CA THR A 93 8.77 14.16 -19.01
C THR A 93 8.11 13.31 -17.93
N GLN A 94 7.63 12.12 -18.31
CA GLN A 94 6.96 11.21 -17.42
C GLN A 94 7.95 10.65 -16.39
N GLU A 95 7.58 10.73 -15.11
CA GLU A 95 8.44 10.31 -14.00
C GLU A 95 7.81 9.17 -13.22
N LEU A 96 8.60 8.16 -12.85
CA LEU A 96 8.16 7.09 -11.96
C LEU A 96 7.93 7.68 -10.56
N VAL A 97 6.68 7.70 -10.11
CA VAL A 97 6.30 8.19 -8.77
C VAL A 97 6.15 7.04 -7.77
N GLY A 98 5.88 5.83 -8.23
CA GLY A 98 5.76 4.70 -7.33
C GLY A 98 5.39 3.39 -7.99
N MET A 99 5.06 2.43 -7.14
CA MET A 99 4.69 1.06 -7.53
C MET A 99 3.37 0.67 -6.88
N LYS A 100 2.55 -0.08 -7.61
CA LYS A 100 1.35 -0.75 -7.10
C LYS A 100 1.53 -2.25 -7.17
N LYS A 101 1.33 -2.91 -6.05
CA LYS A 101 1.39 -4.36 -5.91
C LYS A 101 0.02 -4.88 -5.52
N THR A 102 -0.47 -5.89 -6.23
CA THR A 102 -1.76 -6.53 -5.93
C THR A 102 -1.53 -7.75 -5.06
N LEU A 103 -2.34 -7.87 -4.00
CA LEU A 103 -2.33 -9.00 -3.09
C LEU A 103 -3.72 -9.59 -2.95
N VAL A 104 -3.77 -10.89 -2.70
CA VAL A 104 -5.00 -11.62 -2.36
C VAL A 104 -4.80 -12.24 -0.99
N PHE A 105 -5.82 -12.16 -0.15
CA PHE A 105 -5.81 -12.77 1.16
C PHE A 105 -6.14 -14.26 1.07
N TYR A 106 -5.39 -15.07 1.79
CA TYR A 106 -5.62 -16.49 1.98
C TYR A 106 -5.91 -16.77 3.45
N LYS A 107 -7.04 -17.41 3.74
CA LYS A 107 -7.44 -17.80 5.10
C LYS A 107 -6.73 -19.11 5.50
N GLY A 108 -6.26 -19.20 6.73
CA GLY A 108 -5.49 -20.34 7.24
C GLY A 108 -3.97 -20.20 7.07
N ARG A 109 -3.22 -21.24 7.45
CA ARG A 109 -1.76 -21.17 7.54
C ARG A 109 -1.09 -21.36 6.18
N ALA A 110 -0.14 -20.51 5.85
CA ALA A 110 0.70 -20.69 4.67
C ALA A 110 1.49 -22.02 4.72
N PRO A 111 1.70 -22.70 3.59
CA PRO A 111 1.24 -22.36 2.23
C PRO A 111 -0.13 -22.93 1.85
N ARG A 112 -0.86 -23.56 2.77
CA ARG A 112 -2.08 -24.33 2.50
C ARG A 112 -3.38 -23.53 2.72
N GLY A 113 -3.30 -22.21 2.76
CA GLY A 113 -4.48 -21.37 2.98
C GLY A 113 -5.45 -21.43 1.80
N GLU A 114 -6.71 -21.11 2.08
CA GLU A 114 -7.79 -21.01 1.09
C GLU A 114 -7.87 -19.58 0.55
N LYS A 115 -7.90 -19.45 -0.79
CA LYS A 115 -7.99 -18.15 -1.45
C LYS A 115 -9.34 -17.50 -1.13
N SER A 116 -9.33 -16.24 -0.70
CA SER A 116 -10.54 -15.43 -0.52
C SER A 116 -10.73 -14.42 -1.65
N ASN A 117 -11.83 -13.66 -1.57
CA ASN A 117 -12.14 -12.56 -2.49
C ASN A 117 -11.55 -11.22 -2.05
N TRP A 118 -10.85 -11.17 -0.92
CA TRP A 118 -10.23 -9.94 -0.44
C TRP A 118 -8.96 -9.62 -1.22
N VAL A 119 -8.98 -8.45 -1.84
CA VAL A 119 -7.88 -7.92 -2.67
C VAL A 119 -7.36 -6.65 -2.01
N MET A 120 -6.03 -6.50 -2.01
CA MET A 120 -5.36 -5.29 -1.56
C MET A 120 -4.46 -4.75 -2.67
N HIS A 121 -4.52 -3.44 -2.88
CA HIS A 121 -3.55 -2.71 -3.69
C HIS A 121 -2.59 -1.95 -2.77
N GLU A 122 -1.37 -2.46 -2.66
CA GLU A 122 -0.30 -1.87 -1.85
C GLU A 122 0.48 -0.87 -2.72
N TYR A 123 0.37 0.41 -2.39
CA TYR A 123 1.08 1.50 -3.07
C TYR A 123 2.36 1.85 -2.32
N ARG A 124 3.44 2.09 -3.06
CA ARG A 124 4.73 2.51 -2.51
C ARG A 124 5.26 3.71 -3.27
N LEU A 125 5.72 4.72 -2.54
CA LEU A 125 6.43 5.86 -3.12
C LEU A 125 7.79 5.40 -3.67
N HIS A 126 8.08 5.76 -4.91
CA HIS A 126 9.43 5.68 -5.48
C HIS A 126 10.12 7.02 -5.22
N LEU A 127 11.10 7.04 -4.33
CA LEU A 127 11.97 8.19 -4.16
C LEU A 127 13.11 8.05 -5.18
N LYS A 128 13.23 9.00 -6.11
CA LYS A 128 14.48 9.16 -6.85
C LYS A 128 15.60 9.33 -5.81
N PRO A 129 16.70 8.56 -5.88
CA PRO A 129 17.83 8.84 -5.02
C PRO A 129 18.23 10.29 -5.27
N ALA A 130 18.28 11.09 -4.20
CA ALA A 130 18.78 12.46 -4.30
C ALA A 130 20.13 12.37 -5.00
N SER A 131 20.27 13.04 -6.16
CA SER A 131 21.58 13.25 -6.75
C SER A 131 22.41 13.87 -5.63
N LYS A 132 23.49 13.18 -5.22
CA LYS A 132 24.43 13.77 -4.28
C LYS A 132 24.94 15.04 -4.94
N SER A 133 24.45 16.18 -4.49
CA SER A 133 25.06 17.46 -4.80
C SER A 133 26.41 17.42 -4.10
N ASN A 134 27.48 17.07 -4.82
CA ASN A 134 28.83 17.32 -4.36
C ASN A 134 28.94 18.84 -4.17
N LYS A 135 28.91 19.28 -2.91
CA LYS A 135 29.58 20.52 -2.52
C LYS A 135 31.06 20.23 -2.35
#